data_AF-A0A8X6UJG0-F1
#
_entry.id   AF-A0A8X6UJG0-F1
#
_cell.length_a   1.000
_cell.length_b   1.000
_cell.length_c   1.000
_cell.angle_alpha   90.00
_cell.angle_beta   90.00
_cell.angle_gamma   90.00
#
_symmetry.space_group_name_H-M   'P 1'
#
loop_
_entity.id
_entity.type
_entity.pdbx_description
1 polymer ?
#
loop_
_entity_poly.entity_id
_entity_poly.type
_entity_poly.pdbx_seq_one_letter_code
_entity_poly.pdbx_strand_id
1 'polypeptide(L)'
;MIACLSVFLIAAMLTLVSVNFIMFLALRFFVALGLTSVFTISYVILTEIVSVKYRSIYCFTFKYGWVFAYMLMPYIAWHITSWFWLQFVFTLPWLSLMCIF
;
A
#
# COMPACT_ATOMS: atom_id res chain seq x y z
N MET A 1 -13.33 -1.51 0.22
CA MET A 1 -12.03 -0.92 -0.16
C MET A 1 -11.64 0.23 0.75
N ILE A 2 -12.45 1.29 0.88
CA ILE A 2 -12.15 2.48 1.70
C ILE A 2 -11.84 2.14 3.17
N ALA A 3 -12.66 1.30 3.82
CA ALA A 3 -12.42 0.87 5.19
C ALA A 3 -11.10 0.11 5.39
N CYS A 4 -10.68 -0.72 4.43
CA CYS A 4 -9.40 -1.41 4.51
C CYS A 4 -8.22 -0.44 4.36
N LEU A 5 -8.40 0.58 3.54
CA LEU A 5 -7.39 1.60 3.28
C LEU A 5 -7.22 2.56 4.46
N SER A 6 -8.32 2.92 5.14
CA SER A 6 -8.24 3.69 6.39
C SER A 6 -7.55 2.90 7.50
N VAL A 7 -7.85 1.60 7.66
CA VAL A 7 -7.15 0.73 8.61
C VAL A 7 -5.65 0.66 8.31
N PHE A 8 -5.28 0.50 7.03
CA PHE A 8 -3.88 0.52 6.61
C PHE A 8 -3.19 1.84 6.97
N LEU A 9 -3.79 2.99 6.64
CA LEU A 9 -3.20 4.31 6.88
C LEU A 9 -3.04 4.62 8.37
N ILE A 10 -4.07 4.33 9.16
CA ILE A 10 -4.04 4.53 10.60
C ILE A 10 -2.94 3.65 11.20
N ALA A 11 -2.89 2.36 10.86
CA ALA A 11 -1.86 1.46 11.34
C ALA A 11 -0.45 1.88 10.90
N ALA A 12 -0.28 2.36 9.67
CA ALA A 12 1.01 2.83 9.14
C ALA A 12 1.50 4.08 9.90
N MET A 13 0.60 5.01 10.22
CA MET A 13 0.92 6.19 11.02
C MET A 13 1.22 5.84 12.48
N LEU A 14 0.46 4.93 13.09
CA LEU A 14 0.77 4.46 14.44
C LEU A 14 2.12 3.73 14.49
N THR A 15 2.50 3.05 13.40
CA THR A 15 3.80 2.35 13.31
C THR A 15 4.96 3.35 13.43
N LEU A 16 4.83 4.58 12.94
CA LEU A 16 5.87 5.61 13.06
C LEU A 16 6.13 6.03 14.52
N VAL A 17 5.12 5.95 15.38
CA VAL A 17 5.17 6.38 16.78
C VAL A 17 5.43 5.20 17.72
N SER A 18 5.69 4.00 17.19
CA SER A 18 5.87 2.81 18.01
C SER A 18 7.13 2.92 18.89
N VAL A 19 6.96 2.80 20.20
CA VAL A 19 8.05 2.93 21.19
C VAL A 19 8.68 1.57 21.54
N ASN A 20 7.91 0.49 21.39
CA ASN A 20 8.28 -0.87 21.78
C ASN A 20 8.24 -1.82 20.57
N PHE A 21 9.13 -2.83 20.56
CA PHE A 21 9.21 -3.81 19.48
C PHE A 21 7.91 -4.60 19.28
N ILE A 22 7.23 -5.00 20.35
CA ILE A 22 5.94 -5.73 20.25
C ILE A 22 4.85 -4.83 19.63
N MET A 23 4.81 -3.55 20.01
CA MET A 23 3.88 -2.57 19.42
C MET A 23 4.16 -2.41 17.93
N PHE A 24 5.43 -2.30 17.54
CA PHE A 24 5.84 -2.25 16.14
C PHE A 24 5.37 -3.48 15.35
N LEU A 25 5.57 -4.68 15.89
CA LEU A 25 5.20 -5.94 15.24
C LEU A 25 3.68 -6.07 15.06
N ALA A 26 2.91 -5.75 16.11
CA ALA A 26 1.45 -5.77 16.06
C ALA A 26 0.91 -4.76 15.03
N LEU A 27 1.46 -3.56 14.97
CA LEU A 27 1.06 -2.55 14.00
C LEU A 27 1.43 -2.98 12.56
N ARG A 28 2.61 -3.57 12.36
CA ARG A 28 3.00 -4.13 11.05
C ARG A 28 2.07 -5.24 10.58
N PHE A 29 1.54 -6.05 11.50
CA PHE A 29 0.52 -7.04 11.16
C PHE A 29 -0.76 -6.37 10.62
N PHE A 30 -1.27 -5.33 11.29
CA PHE A 30 -2.45 -4.59 10.81
C PHE A 30 -2.20 -3.87 9.47
N VAL A 31 -1.00 -3.32 9.28
CA VAL A 31 -0.57 -2.73 7.99
C VAL A 31 -0.61 -3.78 6.89
N ALA A 32 -0.05 -4.97 7.12
CA ALA A 32 -0.06 -6.05 6.14
C ALA A 32 -1.48 -6.54 5.82
N LEU A 33 -2.34 -6.66 6.85
CA LEU A 33 -3.75 -7.03 6.70
C LEU A 33 -4.49 -6.03 5.81
N GLY A 34 -4.37 -4.73 6.10
CA GLY A 34 -5.02 -3.68 5.32
C GLY A 34 -4.55 -3.66 3.86
N LEU A 35 -3.23 -3.69 3.64
CA LEU A 35 -2.64 -3.59 2.31
C LEU A 35 -2.99 -4.79 1.41
N THR A 36 -2.90 -6.01 1.95
CA THR A 36 -3.23 -7.24 1.20
C THR A 36 -4.71 -7.30 0.84
N SER A 37 -5.58 -6.85 1.73
CA SER A 37 -7.03 -6.74 1.49
C SER A 37 -7.34 -5.74 0.38
N VAL A 38 -6.74 -4.54 0.44
CA VAL A 38 -6.91 -3.51 -0.61
C VAL A 38 -6.45 -4.04 -1.97
N PHE A 39 -5.30 -4.71 -2.03
CA PHE A 39 -4.78 -5.30 -3.27
C PHE A 39 -5.74 -6.34 -3.86
N THR A 40 -6.25 -7.24 -3.02
CA THR A 40 -7.15 -8.32 -3.44
C THR A 40 -8.48 -7.76 -3.94
N ILE A 41 -9.09 -6.84 -3.19
CA ILE A 41 -10.36 -6.20 -3.56
C ILE A 41 -10.21 -5.41 -4.86
N SER A 42 -9.10 -4.66 -5.02
CA SER A 42 -8.85 -3.87 -6.24
C SER A 42 -8.74 -4.77 -7.47
N TYR A 43 -8.08 -5.92 -7.34
CA TYR A 43 -7.97 -6.90 -8.41
C TYR A 43 -9.34 -7.49 -8.78
N VAL A 44 -10.17 -7.84 -7.79
CA VAL A 44 -11.52 -8.37 -8.02
C VAL A 44 -12.39 -7.33 -8.74
N ILE A 45 -12.42 -6.09 -8.26
CA ILE A 45 -13.19 -5.00 -8.88
C ILE A 45 -12.74 -4.75 -10.33
N LEU A 46 -11.43 -4.72 -10.59
CA LEU A 46 -10.90 -4.58 -11.95
C LEU A 46 -11.43 -5.70 -12.86
N THR A 47 -11.52 -6.91 -12.33
CA THR A 47 -12.01 -8.05 -13.11
C THR A 47 -13.52 -8.06 -13.34
N GLU A 48 -14.30 -7.39 -12.50
CA GLU A 48 -15.75 -7.26 -12.62
C GLU A 48 -16.14 -6.18 -13.63
N ILE A 49 -15.36 -5.09 -13.72
CA ILE A 49 -15.62 -3.97 -14.63
C ILE A 49 -15.20 -4.30 -16.07
N VAL A 50 -14.14 -5.10 -16.24
CA VAL A 50 -13.55 -5.37 -17.55
C VAL A 50 -14.25 -6.54 -18.25
N SER A 51 -14.64 -6.35 -19.51
CA SER A 51 -15.21 -7.42 -20.34
C SER A 51 -14.22 -8.57 -20.54
N VAL A 52 -14.73 -9.81 -20.63
CA VAL A 52 -13.96 -11.06 -20.68
C VAL A 52 -12.80 -11.02 -21.67
N LYS A 53 -12.99 -10.40 -22.85
CA LYS A 53 -11.98 -10.31 -23.92
C LYS A 53 -10.70 -9.56 -23.51
N TYR A 54 -10.80 -8.57 -22.63
CA TYR A 54 -9.67 -7.73 -22.24
C TYR A 54 -9.15 -8.01 -20.83
N ARG A 55 -9.84 -8.87 -20.06
CA ARG A 55 -9.54 -9.14 -18.65
C ARG A 55 -8.08 -9.50 -18.40
N SER A 56 -7.49 -10.36 -19.25
CA SER A 56 -6.10 -10.79 -19.10
C SER A 56 -5.10 -9.64 -19.21
N ILE A 57 -5.27 -8.76 -20.20
CA ILE A 57 -4.36 -7.63 -20.45
C ILE A 57 -4.43 -6.61 -19.30
N TYR A 58 -5.64 -6.26 -18.86
CA TYR A 58 -5.82 -5.30 -17.76
C TYR A 58 -5.33 -5.87 -16.41
N CYS A 59 -5.62 -7.14 -16.11
CA CYS A 59 -5.15 -7.81 -14.90
C CYS A 59 -3.63 -7.94 -14.85
N PHE A 60 -2.99 -8.16 -16.00
CA PHE A 60 -1.55 -8.18 -16.11
C PHE A 60 -0.96 -6.78 -15.89
N THR A 61 -1.57 -5.76 -16.48
CA THR A 61 -1.12 -4.37 -16.35
C THR A 61 -1.16 -3.88 -14.91
N PHE A 62 -2.17 -4.32 -14.14
CA PHE A 62 -2.26 -4.02 -12.70
C PHE A 62 -1.01 -4.45 -11.92
N LYS A 63 -0.34 -5.55 -12.29
CA LYS A 63 0.87 -6.02 -11.61
C LYS A 63 2.09 -5.14 -11.90
N TYR A 64 2.14 -4.43 -13.02
CA TYR A 64 3.29 -3.57 -13.36
C TYR A 64 3.49 -2.43 -12.37
N GLY A 65 2.42 -1.84 -11.84
CA GLY A 65 2.53 -0.80 -10.83
C GLY A 65 3.27 -1.28 -9.59
N TRP A 66 3.06 -2.54 -9.20
CA TRP A 66 3.72 -3.14 -8.04
C TRP A 66 5.22 -3.41 -8.29
N VAL A 67 5.56 -3.91 -9.48
CA VAL A 67 6.96 -4.13 -9.88
C VAL A 67 7.71 -2.80 -9.95
N PHE A 68 7.09 -1.79 -10.55
CA PHE A 68 7.67 -0.45 -10.65
C PHE A 68 7.92 0.17 -9.27
N ALA A 69 6.96 0.05 -8.35
CA ALA A 69 7.13 0.52 -6.97
C ALA A 69 8.30 -0.20 -6.26
N TYR A 70 8.46 -1.52 -6.43
CA TYR A 70 9.59 -2.25 -5.86
C TYR A 70 10.93 -1.85 -6.47
N MET A 71 10.98 -1.50 -7.75
CA MET A 71 12.20 -0.99 -8.39
C MET A 71 12.57 0.41 -7.88
N LEU A 72 11.57 1.26 -7.62
CA LEU A 72 11.76 2.61 -7.06
C LEU A 72 12.14 2.60 -5.58
N MET A 73 11.67 1.61 -4.83
CA MET A 73 11.91 1.50 -3.38
C MET A 73 13.39 1.63 -2.98
N PRO A 74 14.36 0.89 -3.57
CA PRO A 74 15.77 1.04 -3.23
C PRO A 74 16.35 2.41 -3.62
N TYR A 75 15.87 3.01 -4.71
CA TYR A 75 16.28 4.35 -5.12
C TYR A 75 15.87 5.41 -4.09
N ILE A 76 14.65 5.32 -3.56
CA ILE A 76 14.16 6.21 -2.50
C ILE A 76 14.92 5.96 -1.19
N ALA A 77 15.17 4.68 -0.85
CA ALA A 77 15.91 4.31 0.35
C ALA A 77 17.38 4.79 0.33
N TRP A 78 17.97 4.95 -0.86
CA TRP A 78 19.31 5.52 -1.01
C TRP A 78 19.36 7.00 -0.59
N HIS A 79 18.31 7.77 -0.91
CA HIS A 79 18.24 9.19 -0.56
C HIS A 79 17.78 9.43 0.89
N ILE A 80 16.95 8.55 1.44
CA ILE A 80 16.35 8.71 2.77
C ILE A 80 16.79 7.55 3.67
N THR A 81 17.82 7.79 4.46
CA THR A 81 18.40 6.79 5.37
C THR A 81 17.65 6.67 6.69
N SER A 82 16.88 7.69 7.08
CA SER A 82 16.05 7.64 8.28
C SER A 82 14.79 6.82 8.05
N TRP A 83 14.63 5.76 8.84
CA TRP A 83 13.48 4.86 8.76
C TRP A 83 12.12 5.58 8.92
N PHE A 84 12.06 6.59 9.80
CA PHE A 84 10.84 7.37 10.03
C PHE A 84 10.41 8.13 8.76
N TRP A 85 11.34 8.87 8.14
CA TRP A 85 11.06 9.63 6.93
C TRP A 85 10.76 8.74 5.74
N LEU A 86 11.43 7.60 5.64
CA LEU A 86 11.20 6.61 4.59
C LEU A 86 9.77 6.04 4.68
N GLN A 87 9.34 5.61 5.86
CA GLN A 87 7.99 5.10 6.08
C GLN A 87 6.93 6.20 5.82
N PHE A 88 7.20 7.45 6.20
CA PHE A 88 6.31 8.58 5.91
C PHE A 88 6.15 8.84 4.41
N VAL A 89 7.26 8.87 3.66
CA VAL A 89 7.27 9.08 2.20
C VAL A 89 6.50 7.99 1.47
N PHE A 90 6.60 6.72 1.89
CA PHE A 90 5.79 5.66 1.30
C PHE A 90 4.30 5.76 1.63
N THR A 91 3.93 6.42 2.73
CA THR A 91 2.53 6.57 3.15
C THR A 91 1.85 7.79 2.51
N LEU A 92 2.63 8.81 2.11
CA LEU A 92 2.13 10.04 1.48
C LEU A 92 1.27 9.82 0.20
N PRO A 93 1.67 9.00 -0.78
CA PRO A 93 0.86 8.75 -1.96
C PRO A 93 -0.51 8.16 -1.60
N TRP A 94 -0.56 7.27 -0.62
CA TRP A 94 -1.81 6.64 -0.17
C TRP A 94 -2.76 7.64 0.51
N LEU A 95 -2.22 8.63 1.22
CA LEU A 95 -3.02 9.73 1.78
C LEU A 95 -3.62 10.61 0.68
N SER A 96 -2.82 10.97 -0.33
CA SER A 96 -3.33 11.78 -1.45
C SER A 96 -4.48 11.08 -2.18
N LEU A 97 -4.40 9.75 -2.33
CA LEU A 97 -5.48 8.97 -2.93
C LEU A 97 -6.76 9.04 -2.10
N MET A 98 -6.70 8.98 -0.76
CA MET A 98 -7.89 9.13 0.09
C MET A 98 -8.52 10.51 0.00
N CYS A 99 -7.73 11.58 -0.13
CA CYS A 99 -8.26 12.94 -0.21
C CYS A 99 -9.00 13.24 -1.53
N ILE A 100 -8.80 12.43 -2.56
CA ILE A 100 -9.42 12.62 -3.89
C ILE A 100 -10.81 11.95 -3.96
N PHE A 101 -11.08 10.96 -3.10
CA PHE A 101 -12.36 10.25 -3.03
C PHE A 101 -13.26 10.79 -1.92
#